data_AF-A0A0C2GRT5-F1
#
_entry.id   AF-A0A0C2GRT5-F1
#
_cell.length_a   1.000
_cell.length_b   1.000
_cell.length_c   1.000
_cell.angle_alpha   90.00
_cell.angle_beta   90.00
_cell.angle_gamma   90.00
#
_symmetry.space_group_name_H-M   'P 1'
#
loop_
_entity.id
_entity.type
_entity.pdbx_description
1 polymer ?
#
loop_
_entity_poly.entity_id
_entity_poly.type
_entity_poly.pdbx_seq_one_letter_code
_entity_poly.pdbx_strand_id
1 'polypeptide(L)'
;MCVVHGKENGAIELTDFPSGSVVAFRIRLSDAARTSIGTIRAVIAGNDELERGSNISTASSLVRALSVSSVSFVGHIPGAGLAPLPRCLKLEDKHASSLAAGLPHFAVGIWRNWGRDTFIALPGCLLRTGRFSDAKNIIISFAGSLRHGLIPNLLAEGEGARYNCRDAVWFWLYAIQSYVKQAPNGHEILKSNVRRIYPKDDTKFGEYAEDEPLIDVMCEALERHFEGIEFRERNAGPQIDEHMRDEAYYSILVGFNVKVFVDRNTGFIHGGNRWNCGTWMDKMGSSEKAGNRGEPATPRDGAAVELQALAYTVLCAMSEWSAAGIIQNTGVSNDTETWTWSQWAEKIKENFENNFYVGENHDGQYVNRKNMVKDTVDSSLGYTDYQLRCNFAIALAT
;
A
#
# COMPACT_ATOMS: atom_id res chain seq x y z
N MET A 1 20.05 -12.38 -48.43
CA MET A 1 20.56 -13.34 -47.43
C MET A 1 20.31 -12.70 -46.08
N CYS A 2 19.43 -13.23 -45.22
CA CYS A 2 19.04 -12.53 -43.98
C CYS A 2 20.04 -12.88 -42.87
N VAL A 3 20.84 -11.91 -42.43
CA VAL A 3 21.74 -12.06 -41.29
C VAL A 3 21.08 -11.40 -40.08
N VAL A 4 20.72 -12.20 -39.08
CA VAL A 4 20.12 -11.70 -37.84
C VAL A 4 21.24 -11.38 -36.86
N HIS A 5 21.43 -10.10 -36.56
CA HIS A 5 22.26 -9.64 -35.45
C HIS A 5 21.34 -9.43 -34.23
N GLY A 6 21.55 -10.17 -33.14
CA GLY A 6 20.66 -10.03 -32.00
C GLY A 6 21.25 -10.57 -30.70
N LYS A 7 22.00 -9.74 -29.99
CA LYS A 7 22.15 -9.84 -28.53
C LYS A 7 22.12 -8.40 -27.97
N GLU A 8 21.14 -8.18 -27.08
CA GLU A 8 21.03 -7.11 -26.07
C GLU A 8 20.09 -5.89 -26.31
N ASN A 9 19.79 -5.43 -27.53
CA ASN A 9 19.11 -4.11 -27.67
C ASN A 9 17.71 -4.14 -28.34
N GLY A 10 17.23 -5.31 -28.78
CA GLY A 10 15.88 -5.46 -29.35
C GLY A 10 15.64 -4.84 -30.74
N ALA A 11 16.67 -4.30 -31.41
CA ALA A 11 16.56 -3.82 -32.78
C ALA A 11 16.80 -4.94 -33.80
N ILE A 12 16.04 -4.92 -34.91
CA ILE A 12 16.24 -5.79 -36.08
C ILE A 12 16.42 -4.87 -37.28
N GLU A 13 17.59 -4.93 -37.92
CA GLU A 13 17.87 -4.21 -39.16
C GLU A 13 17.79 -5.18 -40.35
N LEU A 14 17.09 -4.76 -41.41
CA LEU A 14 16.86 -5.53 -42.62
C LEU A 14 17.35 -4.71 -43.81
N THR A 15 18.45 -5.13 -44.44
CA THR A 15 19.08 -4.46 -45.59
C THR A 15 19.02 -5.32 -46.86
N ASP A 16 19.31 -4.72 -48.02
CA ASP A 16 19.41 -5.37 -49.34
C ASP A 16 18.10 -5.96 -49.92
N PHE A 17 17.02 -5.17 -49.95
CA PHE A 17 15.78 -5.55 -50.64
C PHE A 17 15.60 -4.80 -51.97
N PRO A 18 15.18 -5.47 -53.06
CA PRO A 18 14.80 -4.81 -54.31
C PRO A 18 13.64 -3.83 -54.13
N SER A 19 13.59 -2.80 -54.98
CA SER A 19 12.45 -1.87 -55.05
C SER A 19 11.13 -2.64 -55.28
N GLY A 20 10.11 -2.37 -54.47
CA GLY A 20 8.81 -3.07 -54.50
C GLY A 20 8.67 -4.25 -53.54
N SER A 21 9.67 -4.51 -52.70
CA SER A 21 9.59 -5.57 -51.69
C SER A 21 8.56 -5.25 -50.59
N VAL A 22 7.79 -6.26 -50.17
CA VAL A 22 6.87 -6.19 -49.02
C VAL A 22 7.50 -6.94 -47.84
N VAL A 23 7.74 -6.23 -46.74
CA VAL A 23 8.24 -6.80 -45.48
C VAL A 23 7.06 -7.01 -44.55
N ALA A 24 6.79 -8.27 -44.18
CA ALA A 24 5.72 -8.63 -43.25
C ALA A 24 6.31 -9.24 -41.98
N PHE A 25 6.02 -8.64 -40.82
CA PHE A 25 6.41 -9.17 -39.52
C PHE A 25 5.29 -10.04 -38.96
N ARG A 26 5.59 -11.31 -38.67
CA ARG A 26 4.69 -12.18 -37.90
C ARG A 26 5.23 -12.34 -36.50
N ILE A 27 4.81 -11.47 -35.59
CA ILE A 27 5.14 -11.59 -34.17
C ILE A 27 4.37 -12.79 -33.62
N ARG A 28 5.11 -13.80 -33.16
CA ARG A 28 4.55 -14.96 -32.45
C ARG A 28 4.81 -14.76 -30.96
N LEU A 29 3.73 -14.79 -30.18
CA LEU A 29 3.81 -14.96 -28.72
C LEU A 29 4.65 -16.21 -28.40
N SER A 30 5.44 -16.16 -27.34
CA SER A 30 6.16 -17.32 -26.80
C SER A 30 5.17 -18.43 -26.42
N ASP A 31 5.62 -19.67 -26.40
CA ASP A 31 4.74 -20.80 -26.06
C ASP A 31 4.18 -20.70 -24.65
N ALA A 32 4.92 -20.10 -23.72
CA ALA A 32 4.42 -19.75 -22.38
C ALA A 32 3.30 -18.69 -22.46
N ALA A 33 3.48 -17.60 -23.19
CA ALA A 33 2.45 -16.57 -23.33
C ALA A 33 1.20 -17.07 -24.08
N ARG A 34 1.37 -17.95 -25.08
CA ARG A 34 0.26 -18.63 -25.76
C ARG A 34 -0.49 -19.57 -24.83
N THR A 35 0.23 -20.33 -24.01
CA THR A 35 -0.38 -21.20 -23.00
C THR A 35 -1.16 -20.38 -22.00
N SER A 36 -0.58 -19.31 -21.45
CA SER A 36 -1.28 -18.42 -20.51
C SER A 36 -2.50 -17.75 -21.13
N ILE A 37 -2.41 -17.24 -22.37
CA ILE A 37 -3.56 -16.66 -23.08
C ILE A 37 -4.61 -17.71 -23.42
N GLY A 38 -4.19 -18.93 -23.76
CA GLY A 38 -5.06 -20.08 -24.00
C GLY A 38 -5.83 -20.46 -22.74
N THR A 39 -5.14 -20.54 -21.60
CA THR A 39 -5.74 -20.77 -20.28
C THR A 39 -6.70 -19.64 -19.90
N ILE A 40 -6.32 -18.37 -20.11
CA ILE A 40 -7.22 -17.21 -19.87
C ILE A 40 -8.48 -17.30 -20.76
N ARG A 41 -8.33 -17.63 -22.05
CA ARG A 41 -9.47 -17.79 -22.97
C ARG A 41 -10.34 -18.98 -22.59
N ALA A 42 -9.75 -20.10 -22.16
CA ALA A 42 -10.48 -21.29 -21.71
C ALA A 42 -11.26 -21.01 -20.41
N VAL A 43 -10.68 -20.22 -19.50
CA VAL A 43 -11.37 -19.74 -18.28
C VAL A 43 -12.51 -18.78 -18.62
N ILE A 44 -12.31 -17.86 -19.57
CA ILE A 44 -13.38 -16.95 -20.05
C ILE A 44 -14.51 -17.77 -20.72
N ALA A 45 -14.16 -18.83 -21.44
CA ALA A 45 -15.09 -19.69 -22.17
C ALA A 45 -15.76 -20.76 -21.30
N GLY A 46 -15.37 -20.92 -20.03
CA GLY A 46 -15.98 -21.89 -19.10
C GLY A 46 -15.65 -23.35 -19.41
N ASN A 47 -14.37 -23.67 -19.64
CA ASN A 47 -13.94 -25.05 -19.90
C ASN A 47 -13.57 -25.81 -18.61
N ASP A 48 -14.28 -26.91 -18.33
CA ASP A 48 -14.32 -27.61 -17.04
C ASP A 48 -13.04 -28.40 -16.66
N GLU A 49 -12.16 -28.71 -17.61
CA GLU A 49 -11.01 -29.60 -17.35
C GLU A 49 -9.80 -28.94 -16.67
N LEU A 50 -9.78 -27.61 -16.51
CA LEU A 50 -8.72 -26.86 -15.81
C LEU A 50 -9.16 -26.34 -14.42
N GLU A 51 -10.31 -26.80 -13.91
CA GLU A 51 -11.12 -26.17 -12.85
C GLU A 51 -10.77 -26.46 -11.39
N ARG A 52 -9.66 -27.11 -11.07
CA ARG A 52 -9.38 -27.41 -9.65
C ARG A 52 -8.68 -26.25 -8.96
N GLY A 53 -9.46 -25.31 -8.40
CA GLY A 53 -8.96 -24.46 -7.32
C GLY A 53 -9.66 -23.15 -6.96
N SER A 54 -10.66 -22.65 -7.71
CA SER A 54 -11.36 -21.41 -7.31
C SER A 54 -12.79 -21.32 -7.84
N ASN A 55 -13.70 -20.72 -7.05
CA ASN A 55 -15.08 -20.40 -7.45
C ASN A 55 -15.18 -19.37 -8.60
N ILE A 56 -14.07 -18.95 -9.22
CA ILE A 56 -14.07 -17.97 -10.32
C ILE A 56 -14.55 -18.60 -11.64
N SER A 57 -14.24 -19.88 -11.91
CA SER A 57 -14.64 -20.52 -13.17
C SER A 57 -16.16 -20.57 -13.32
N THR A 58 -16.85 -20.86 -12.22
CA THR A 58 -18.32 -20.92 -12.14
C THR A 58 -19.00 -19.57 -11.87
N ALA A 59 -18.23 -18.48 -11.72
CA ALA A 59 -18.77 -17.15 -11.43
C ALA A 59 -19.45 -16.49 -12.65
N SER A 60 -20.06 -15.32 -12.43
CA SER A 60 -20.63 -14.53 -13.53
C SER A 60 -19.55 -14.05 -14.51
N SER A 61 -19.95 -13.76 -15.75
CA SER A 61 -19.06 -13.21 -16.77
C SER A 61 -18.35 -11.93 -16.33
N LEU A 62 -19.04 -11.08 -15.56
CA LEU A 62 -18.46 -9.86 -14.98
C LEU A 62 -17.32 -10.19 -13.99
N VAL A 63 -17.54 -11.14 -13.07
CA VAL A 63 -16.51 -11.54 -12.10
C VAL A 63 -15.31 -12.13 -12.82
N ARG A 64 -15.53 -13.01 -13.80
CA ARG A 64 -14.43 -13.56 -14.61
C ARG A 64 -13.65 -12.46 -15.35
N ALA A 65 -14.34 -11.48 -15.94
CA ALA A 65 -13.69 -10.36 -16.62
C ALA A 65 -12.84 -9.51 -15.65
N LEU A 66 -13.36 -9.23 -14.46
CA LEU A 66 -12.60 -8.54 -13.40
C LEU A 66 -11.38 -9.34 -12.97
N SER A 67 -11.51 -10.64 -12.73
CA SER A 67 -10.39 -11.51 -12.35
C SER A 67 -9.31 -11.56 -13.44
N VAL A 68 -9.69 -11.65 -14.72
CA VAL A 68 -8.72 -11.61 -15.83
C VAL A 68 -8.05 -10.24 -15.94
N SER A 69 -8.78 -9.15 -15.66
CA SER A 69 -8.21 -7.80 -15.72
C SER A 69 -7.05 -7.58 -14.75
N SER A 70 -7.01 -8.32 -13.62
CA SER A 70 -5.91 -8.21 -12.65
C SER A 70 -4.55 -8.56 -13.27
N VAL A 71 -4.54 -9.45 -14.27
CA VAL A 71 -3.32 -9.85 -15.00
C VAL A 71 -2.68 -8.66 -15.74
N SER A 72 -3.48 -7.68 -16.19
CA SER A 72 -2.96 -6.51 -16.89
C SER A 72 -2.12 -5.61 -15.98
N PHE A 73 -2.35 -5.63 -14.67
CA PHE A 73 -1.67 -4.78 -13.70
C PHE A 73 -0.45 -5.46 -13.07
N VAL A 74 -0.41 -6.79 -13.05
CA VAL A 74 0.61 -7.56 -12.34
C VAL A 74 1.63 -8.14 -13.31
N GLY A 75 2.90 -7.82 -13.10
CA GLY A 75 3.99 -8.41 -13.86
C GLY A 75 5.34 -7.80 -13.50
N HIS A 76 6.40 -8.46 -13.95
CA HIS A 76 7.75 -7.90 -13.90
C HIS A 76 7.95 -6.88 -15.03
N ILE A 77 8.37 -5.67 -14.67
CA ILE A 77 8.74 -4.61 -15.61
C ILE A 77 10.17 -4.16 -15.30
N PRO A 78 11.10 -4.23 -16.26
CA PRO A 78 12.46 -3.75 -16.07
C PRO A 78 12.49 -2.27 -15.66
N GLY A 79 13.24 -1.95 -14.61
CA GLY A 79 13.36 -0.59 -14.06
C GLY A 79 12.10 -0.09 -13.32
N ALA A 80 11.19 -1.00 -12.97
CA ALA A 80 10.03 -0.72 -12.13
C ALA A 80 9.82 -1.85 -11.10
N GLY A 81 10.92 -2.37 -10.57
CA GLY A 81 10.95 -3.53 -9.71
C GLY A 81 10.37 -3.30 -8.31
N LEU A 82 10.20 -4.42 -7.61
CA LEU A 82 10.06 -4.44 -6.16
C LEU A 82 11.39 -4.08 -5.50
N ALA A 83 11.35 -3.63 -4.25
CA ALA A 83 12.55 -3.52 -3.43
C ALA A 83 13.20 -4.90 -3.20
N PRO A 84 14.52 -4.97 -2.94
CA PRO A 84 15.27 -6.22 -2.83
C PRO A 84 14.59 -7.25 -1.92
N LEU A 85 14.34 -8.44 -2.46
CA LEU A 85 13.78 -9.57 -1.72
C LEU A 85 14.89 -10.37 -1.02
N PRO A 86 14.59 -11.06 0.09
CA PRO A 86 15.53 -11.98 0.74
C PRO A 86 15.99 -13.05 -0.24
N ARG A 87 17.29 -13.40 -0.22
CA ARG A 87 17.86 -14.40 -1.14
C ARG A 87 17.28 -15.81 -0.94
N CYS A 88 16.76 -16.10 0.25
CA CYS A 88 16.12 -17.37 0.58
C CYS A 88 14.69 -17.49 0.05
N LEU A 89 14.06 -16.39 -0.38
CA LEU A 89 12.70 -16.39 -0.89
C LEU A 89 12.67 -17.02 -2.29
N LYS A 90 11.97 -18.15 -2.42
CA LYS A 90 11.81 -18.84 -3.70
C LYS A 90 10.72 -18.16 -4.52
N LEU A 91 11.09 -17.67 -5.69
CA LEU A 91 10.15 -17.14 -6.68
C LEU A 91 9.63 -18.26 -7.58
N GLU A 92 8.36 -18.16 -8.00
CA GLU A 92 7.79 -19.07 -9.01
C GLU A 92 8.27 -18.73 -10.43
N ASP A 93 8.47 -17.43 -10.69
CA ASP A 93 8.99 -16.91 -11.95
C ASP A 93 10.44 -16.46 -11.83
N LYS A 94 11.09 -16.25 -12.98
CA LYS A 94 12.48 -15.74 -13.06
C LYS A 94 12.68 -14.41 -12.32
N HIS A 95 11.65 -13.57 -12.31
CA HIS A 95 11.66 -12.26 -11.68
C HIS A 95 10.35 -12.05 -10.91
N ALA A 96 10.42 -11.37 -9.77
CA ALA A 96 9.22 -11.07 -8.99
C ALA A 96 8.33 -10.07 -9.74
N SER A 97 7.03 -10.35 -9.75
CA SER A 97 6.02 -9.44 -10.27
C SER A 97 5.71 -8.33 -9.27
N SER A 98 5.36 -7.15 -9.79
CA SER A 98 4.82 -6.05 -8.99
C SER A 98 3.46 -5.60 -9.55
N LEU A 99 2.70 -4.84 -8.76
CA LEU A 99 1.34 -4.39 -9.10
C LEU A 99 1.36 -2.91 -9.51
N ALA A 100 0.98 -2.62 -10.75
CA ALA A 100 0.80 -1.25 -11.22
C ALA A 100 -0.44 -0.60 -10.60
N ALA A 101 -0.35 0.67 -10.22
CA ALA A 101 -1.51 1.44 -9.78
C ALA A 101 -2.50 1.75 -10.93
N GLY A 102 -2.01 1.78 -12.18
CA GLY A 102 -2.85 2.03 -13.34
C GLY A 102 -2.09 2.10 -14.65
N LEU A 103 -2.78 1.81 -15.75
CA LEU A 103 -2.21 1.83 -17.09
C LEU A 103 -2.70 3.06 -17.88
N PRO A 104 -1.86 3.69 -18.72
CA PRO A 104 -0.41 3.47 -18.86
C PRO A 104 0.44 4.31 -17.88
N HIS A 105 -0.16 5.32 -17.24
CA HIS A 105 0.59 6.39 -16.54
C HIS A 105 1.37 5.93 -15.31
N PHE A 106 0.95 4.83 -14.66
CA PHE A 106 1.56 4.26 -13.46
C PHE A 106 2.03 2.82 -13.70
N ALA A 107 2.56 2.56 -14.90
CA ALA A 107 2.93 1.22 -15.33
C ALA A 107 4.45 0.95 -15.29
N VAL A 108 5.29 1.99 -15.31
CA VAL A 108 6.74 1.88 -15.53
C VAL A 108 7.53 2.87 -14.67
N GLY A 109 8.84 2.64 -14.54
CA GLY A 109 9.74 3.47 -13.76
C GLY A 109 9.38 3.50 -12.28
N ILE A 110 9.78 4.60 -11.62
CA ILE A 110 9.46 4.84 -10.21
C ILE A 110 7.94 4.91 -9.96
N TRP A 111 7.15 5.29 -10.96
CA TRP A 111 5.70 5.53 -10.85
C TRP A 111 4.84 4.27 -10.82
N ARG A 112 5.44 3.07 -10.91
CA ARG A 112 4.67 1.82 -10.96
C ARG A 112 4.10 1.42 -9.60
N ASN A 113 4.97 1.44 -8.58
CA ASN A 113 4.72 0.79 -7.30
C ASN A 113 4.37 1.82 -6.24
N TRP A 114 3.08 1.94 -5.95
CA TRP A 114 2.54 2.79 -4.89
C TRP A 114 2.02 1.93 -3.74
N GLY A 115 2.56 2.09 -2.53
CA GLY A 115 2.23 1.23 -1.38
C GLY A 115 0.75 1.25 -1.05
N ARG A 116 0.14 2.43 -1.03
CA ARG A 116 -1.30 2.61 -0.82
C ARG A 116 -2.13 1.83 -1.84
N ASP A 117 -1.96 2.11 -3.13
CA ASP A 117 -2.69 1.46 -4.22
C ASP A 117 -2.46 -0.06 -4.21
N THR A 118 -1.21 -0.46 -3.98
CA THR A 118 -0.82 -1.87 -3.94
C THR A 118 -1.60 -2.60 -2.86
N PHE A 119 -1.65 -2.09 -1.64
CA PHE A 119 -2.25 -2.81 -0.51
C PHE A 119 -3.77 -2.68 -0.44
N ILE A 120 -4.36 -1.65 -1.04
CA ILE A 120 -5.81 -1.61 -1.30
C ILE A 120 -6.19 -2.69 -2.33
N ALA A 121 -5.41 -2.81 -3.42
CA ALA A 121 -5.75 -3.70 -4.53
C ALA A 121 -5.35 -5.17 -4.32
N LEU A 122 -4.35 -5.45 -3.48
CA LEU A 122 -3.78 -6.79 -3.27
C LEU A 122 -4.83 -7.86 -2.92
N PRO A 123 -5.77 -7.64 -1.96
CA PRO A 123 -6.79 -8.64 -1.66
C PRO A 123 -7.62 -9.03 -2.88
N GLY A 124 -8.09 -8.05 -3.66
CA GLY A 124 -8.93 -8.30 -4.84
C GLY A 124 -8.15 -8.87 -6.02
N CYS A 125 -6.98 -8.32 -6.32
CA CYS A 125 -6.20 -8.64 -7.51
C CYS A 125 -5.37 -9.92 -7.38
N LEU A 126 -4.98 -10.29 -6.15
CA LEU A 126 -4.05 -11.40 -5.90
C LEU A 126 -4.64 -12.48 -4.99
N LEU A 127 -5.24 -12.13 -3.85
CA LEU A 127 -5.76 -13.16 -2.92
C LEU A 127 -7.01 -13.85 -3.49
N ARG A 128 -7.99 -13.08 -3.96
CA ARG A 128 -9.23 -13.64 -4.52
C ARG A 128 -8.99 -14.44 -5.79
N THR A 129 -7.91 -14.16 -6.52
CA THR A 129 -7.51 -14.89 -7.73
C THR A 129 -6.49 -16.00 -7.47
N GLY A 130 -6.17 -16.31 -6.21
CA GLY A 130 -5.26 -17.40 -5.85
C GLY A 130 -3.77 -17.15 -6.11
N ARG A 131 -3.37 -15.90 -6.43
CA ARG A 131 -1.97 -15.51 -6.69
C ARG A 131 -1.22 -15.22 -5.40
N PHE A 132 -1.21 -16.19 -4.49
CA PHE A 132 -0.63 -16.04 -3.16
C PHE A 132 0.89 -15.84 -3.21
N SER A 133 1.60 -16.47 -4.14
CA SER A 133 3.06 -16.29 -4.29
C SER A 133 3.42 -14.83 -4.61
N ASP A 134 2.74 -14.22 -5.60
CA ASP A 134 2.92 -12.81 -5.93
C ASP A 134 2.57 -11.89 -4.75
N ALA A 135 1.44 -12.16 -4.07
CA ALA A 135 1.03 -11.39 -2.90
C ALA A 135 2.09 -11.44 -1.79
N LYS A 136 2.64 -12.62 -1.51
CA LYS A 136 3.73 -12.81 -0.54
C LYS A 136 4.97 -12.01 -0.93
N ASN A 137 5.40 -12.10 -2.20
CA ASN A 137 6.57 -11.37 -2.68
C ASN A 137 6.41 -9.85 -2.52
N ILE A 138 5.23 -9.32 -2.87
CA ILE A 138 4.93 -7.88 -2.72
C ILE A 138 4.93 -7.47 -1.24
N ILE A 139 4.24 -8.22 -0.37
CA ILE A 139 4.20 -7.97 1.08
C ILE A 139 5.63 -7.90 1.66
N ILE A 140 6.45 -8.90 1.37
CA ILE A 140 7.81 -9.03 1.89
C ILE A 140 8.72 -7.91 1.35
N SER A 141 8.56 -7.52 0.10
CA SER A 141 9.36 -6.44 -0.49
C SER A 141 9.09 -5.08 0.16
N PHE A 142 7.82 -4.71 0.32
CA PHE A 142 7.47 -3.44 0.99
C PHE A 142 7.85 -3.44 2.47
N ALA A 143 7.73 -4.59 3.15
CA ALA A 143 8.21 -4.76 4.53
C ALA A 143 9.71 -4.45 4.64
N GLY A 144 10.51 -4.87 3.65
CA GLY A 144 11.94 -4.56 3.59
C GLY A 144 12.24 -3.06 3.55
N SER A 145 11.29 -2.29 3.02
CA SER A 145 11.35 -0.83 2.91
C SER A 145 10.69 -0.10 4.08
N LEU A 146 10.22 -0.77 5.14
CA LEU A 146 9.65 -0.06 6.30
C LEU A 146 10.71 0.84 6.96
N ARG A 147 10.36 2.10 7.23
CA ARG A 147 11.23 3.11 7.86
C ARG A 147 10.37 4.12 8.61
N HIS A 148 10.84 4.68 9.73
CA HIS A 148 10.07 5.56 10.61
C HIS A 148 8.78 4.91 11.14
N GLY A 149 8.68 3.58 11.15
CA GLY A 149 7.44 2.85 11.42
C GLY A 149 6.39 2.90 10.29
N LEU A 150 6.76 3.38 9.10
CA LEU A 150 5.87 3.58 7.94
C LEU A 150 6.27 2.73 6.74
N ILE A 151 5.28 2.36 5.93
CA ILE A 151 5.46 1.82 4.58
C ILE A 151 5.46 3.00 3.60
N PRO A 152 6.38 3.05 2.62
CA PRO A 152 6.46 4.16 1.69
C PRO A 152 5.24 4.24 0.78
N ASN A 153 4.83 5.45 0.41
CA ASN A 153 3.82 5.64 -0.63
C ASN A 153 4.41 5.31 -1.99
N LEU A 154 5.54 5.93 -2.35
CA LEU A 154 6.27 5.61 -3.57
C LEU A 154 7.39 4.64 -3.22
N LEU A 155 7.40 3.43 -3.81
CA LEU A 155 8.43 2.45 -3.49
C LEU A 155 9.75 2.73 -4.21
N ALA A 156 9.71 3.02 -5.52
CA ALA A 156 10.88 3.28 -6.37
C ALA A 156 12.04 2.29 -6.12
N GLU A 157 11.75 0.98 -6.20
CA GLU A 157 12.69 -0.13 -5.95
C GLU A 157 13.34 -0.13 -4.55
N GLY A 158 12.79 0.64 -3.62
CA GLY A 158 13.31 0.81 -2.26
C GLY A 158 14.28 1.98 -2.13
N GLU A 159 15.16 2.21 -3.10
CA GLU A 159 16.20 3.26 -3.02
C GLU A 159 15.61 4.68 -3.06
N GLY A 160 14.65 4.91 -3.96
CA GLY A 160 13.95 6.18 -4.12
C GLY A 160 12.70 6.32 -3.25
N ALA A 161 12.55 5.46 -2.22
CA ALA A 161 11.30 5.36 -1.48
C ALA A 161 10.92 6.67 -0.75
N ARG A 162 9.65 7.08 -0.88
CA ARG A 162 9.11 8.30 -0.25
C ARG A 162 8.05 7.98 0.81
N TYR A 163 8.19 8.59 1.98
CA TYR A 163 7.40 8.32 3.19
C TYR A 163 6.53 9.52 3.55
N ASN A 164 5.72 9.96 2.58
CA ASN A 164 4.80 11.11 2.73
C ASN A 164 3.37 10.69 3.07
N CYS A 165 3.12 9.41 3.30
CA CYS A 165 1.81 8.87 3.65
C CYS A 165 1.84 8.21 5.03
N ARG A 166 0.71 8.31 5.74
CA ARG A 166 0.46 7.62 7.01
C ARG A 166 -0.50 6.44 6.89
N ASP A 167 -1.12 6.26 5.72
CA ASP A 167 -2.16 5.25 5.49
C ASP A 167 -1.63 3.94 4.89
N ALA A 168 -0.59 3.97 4.06
CA ALA A 168 -0.06 2.79 3.39
C ALA A 168 0.35 1.66 4.36
N VAL A 169 0.88 2.00 5.53
CA VAL A 169 1.25 1.02 6.58
C VAL A 169 0.03 0.26 7.11
N TRP A 170 -1.11 0.92 7.29
CA TRP A 170 -2.34 0.30 7.79
C TRP A 170 -2.99 -0.58 6.72
N PHE A 171 -2.97 -0.15 5.45
CA PHE A 171 -3.38 -1.03 4.35
C PHE A 171 -2.45 -2.24 4.19
N TRP A 172 -1.14 -2.06 4.37
CA TRP A 172 -0.16 -3.17 4.35
C TRP A 172 -0.42 -4.19 5.47
N LEU A 173 -0.60 -3.72 6.71
CA LEU A 173 -0.94 -4.60 7.84
C LEU A 173 -2.27 -5.33 7.62
N TYR A 174 -3.29 -4.64 7.12
CA TYR A 174 -4.58 -5.25 6.77
C TYR A 174 -4.44 -6.28 5.63
N ALA A 175 -3.62 -6.00 4.61
CA ALA A 175 -3.33 -6.92 3.53
C ALA A 175 -2.62 -8.20 4.02
N ILE A 176 -1.73 -8.09 5.01
CA ILE A 176 -1.12 -9.26 5.68
C ILE A 176 -2.16 -10.07 6.44
N GLN A 177 -3.01 -9.41 7.23
CA GLN A 177 -4.11 -10.08 7.94
C GLN A 177 -5.04 -10.81 6.94
N SER A 178 -5.35 -10.17 5.82
CA SER A 178 -6.15 -10.75 4.75
C SER A 178 -5.46 -11.93 4.08
N TYR A 179 -4.13 -11.86 3.89
CA TYR A 179 -3.31 -12.96 3.38
C TYR A 179 -3.35 -14.15 4.33
N VAL A 180 -3.12 -13.93 5.63
CA VAL A 180 -3.12 -14.98 6.65
C VAL A 180 -4.47 -15.72 6.68
N LYS A 181 -5.57 -14.99 6.50
CA LYS A 181 -6.94 -15.56 6.46
C LYS A 181 -7.26 -16.34 5.18
N GLN A 182 -6.72 -15.94 4.03
CA GLN A 182 -7.14 -16.47 2.72
C GLN A 182 -6.15 -17.47 2.10
N ALA A 183 -4.85 -17.31 2.35
CA ALA A 183 -3.84 -18.18 1.77
C ALA A 183 -3.76 -19.52 2.50
N PRO A 184 -3.52 -20.63 1.79
CA PRO A 184 -3.20 -21.91 2.41
C PRO A 184 -1.99 -21.77 3.33
N ASN A 185 -2.12 -22.24 4.59
CA ASN A 185 -1.11 -22.03 5.65
C ASN A 185 -0.65 -20.56 5.77
N GLY A 186 -1.56 -19.61 5.58
CA GLY A 186 -1.22 -18.19 5.44
C GLY A 186 -0.41 -17.61 6.60
N HIS A 187 -0.59 -18.14 7.81
CA HIS A 187 0.18 -17.74 9.00
C HIS A 187 1.70 -17.96 8.88
N GLU A 188 2.17 -18.84 8.00
CA GLU A 188 3.60 -19.05 7.73
C GLU A 188 4.29 -17.81 7.15
N ILE A 189 3.54 -16.88 6.55
CA ILE A 189 4.11 -15.62 6.06
C ILE A 189 4.73 -14.80 7.19
N LEU A 190 4.17 -14.87 8.41
CA LEU A 190 4.62 -14.11 9.57
C LEU A 190 6.06 -14.47 9.97
N LYS A 191 6.50 -15.70 9.69
CA LYS A 191 7.85 -16.20 9.95
C LYS A 191 8.78 -16.08 8.74
N SER A 192 8.29 -15.57 7.61
CA SER A 192 9.10 -15.42 6.41
C SER A 192 10.09 -14.26 6.60
N ASN A 193 11.33 -14.46 6.16
CA ASN A 193 12.36 -13.42 6.23
C ASN A 193 11.96 -12.23 5.36
N VAL A 194 12.30 -11.04 5.84
CA VAL A 194 12.20 -9.75 5.18
C VAL A 194 13.61 -9.17 5.11
N ARG A 195 14.03 -8.74 3.91
CA ARG A 195 15.33 -8.07 3.71
C ARG A 195 15.19 -6.60 4.08
N ARG A 196 15.62 -6.20 5.27
CA ARG A 196 15.55 -4.81 5.75
C ARG A 196 16.61 -3.97 5.06
N ILE A 197 16.19 -3.15 4.09
CA ILE A 197 17.07 -2.22 3.38
C ILE A 197 17.28 -0.89 4.12
N TYR A 198 16.45 -0.63 5.13
CA TYR A 198 16.58 0.48 6.08
C TYR A 198 16.40 -0.02 7.53
N PRO A 199 17.42 -0.67 8.13
CA PRO A 199 17.34 -1.14 9.52
C PRO A 199 17.16 -0.01 10.56
N LYS A 200 17.53 1.23 10.21
CA LYS A 200 17.33 2.42 11.03
C LYS A 200 16.89 3.59 10.14
N ASP A 201 16.28 4.59 10.77
CA ASP A 201 15.70 5.76 10.10
C ASP A 201 16.70 6.55 9.25
N ASP A 202 17.96 6.63 9.66
CA ASP A 202 19.03 7.35 8.95
C ASP A 202 19.90 6.44 8.05
N THR A 203 19.61 5.14 7.99
CA THR A 203 20.39 4.20 7.19
C THR A 203 20.35 4.59 5.70
N LYS A 204 21.52 4.56 5.05
CA LYS A 204 21.61 4.67 3.59
C LYS A 204 21.11 3.38 2.95
N PHE A 205 20.65 3.47 1.71
CA PHE A 205 20.04 2.35 1.01
C PHE A 205 20.96 1.11 1.01
N GLY A 206 20.45 0.00 1.57
CA GLY A 206 21.13 -1.29 1.58
C GLY A 206 22.31 -1.41 2.56
N GLU A 207 22.68 -0.33 3.25
CA GLU A 207 23.73 -0.36 4.26
C GLU A 207 23.25 -1.13 5.49
N TYR A 208 24.08 -2.04 6.00
CA TYR A 208 23.72 -2.93 7.12
C TYR A 208 22.45 -3.76 6.90
N ALA A 209 22.09 -4.03 5.64
CA ALA A 209 20.86 -4.76 5.37
C ALA A 209 20.91 -6.19 5.95
N GLU A 210 19.89 -6.51 6.74
CA GLU A 210 19.75 -7.75 7.49
C GLU A 210 18.38 -8.39 7.19
N ASP A 211 18.26 -9.67 7.52
CA ASP A 211 17.03 -10.41 7.31
C ASP A 211 16.36 -10.65 8.66
N GLU A 212 15.09 -10.28 8.81
CA GLU A 212 14.31 -10.54 10.02
C GLU A 212 12.91 -11.06 9.69
N PRO A 213 12.25 -11.79 10.61
CA PRO A 213 10.87 -12.24 10.42
C PRO A 213 9.90 -11.10 10.12
N LEU A 214 8.94 -11.34 9.21
CA LEU A 214 7.88 -10.36 8.89
C LEU A 214 7.13 -9.88 10.14
N ILE A 215 6.87 -10.76 11.11
CA ILE A 215 6.18 -10.39 12.34
C ILE A 215 6.95 -9.32 13.14
N ASP A 216 8.28 -9.34 13.13
CA ASP A 216 9.08 -8.36 13.86
C ASP A 216 8.97 -6.99 13.18
N VAL A 217 8.95 -6.93 11.85
CA VAL A 217 8.69 -5.70 11.07
C VAL A 217 7.28 -5.15 11.34
N MET A 218 6.29 -6.03 11.48
CA MET A 218 4.92 -5.62 11.82
C MET A 218 4.86 -5.04 13.24
N CYS A 219 5.53 -5.67 14.20
CA CYS A 219 5.62 -5.17 15.58
C CYS A 219 6.35 -3.83 15.62
N GLU A 220 7.47 -3.67 14.90
CA GLU A 220 8.18 -2.39 14.77
C GLU A 220 7.22 -1.28 14.27
N ALA A 221 6.41 -1.56 13.24
CA ALA A 221 5.44 -0.59 12.74
C ALA A 221 4.46 -0.15 13.84
N LEU A 222 3.88 -1.10 14.57
CA LEU A 222 2.89 -0.83 15.63
C LEU A 222 3.52 -0.14 16.84
N GLU A 223 4.70 -0.56 17.27
CA GLU A 223 5.47 0.03 18.38
C GLU A 223 5.85 1.48 18.06
N ARG A 224 6.38 1.75 16.87
CA ARG A 224 6.73 3.11 16.43
C ARG A 224 5.51 4.04 16.43
N HIS A 225 4.35 3.58 15.96
CA HIS A 225 3.10 4.35 16.05
C HIS A 225 2.69 4.61 17.50
N PHE A 226 2.84 3.60 18.35
CA PHE A 226 2.51 3.71 19.77
C PHE A 226 3.46 4.68 20.50
N GLU A 227 4.76 4.64 20.24
CA GLU A 227 5.76 5.59 20.77
C GLU A 227 5.49 7.03 20.29
N GLY A 228 5.12 7.17 19.02
CA GLY A 228 5.01 8.45 18.35
C GLY A 228 6.11 8.62 17.30
N ILE A 229 5.68 8.98 16.09
CA ILE A 229 6.53 9.20 14.92
C ILE A 229 6.56 10.69 14.67
N GLU A 230 7.76 11.27 14.61
CA GLU A 230 7.97 12.65 14.21
C GLU A 230 9.30 12.76 13.45
N PHE A 231 9.22 13.11 12.16
CA PHE A 231 10.41 13.27 11.33
C PHE A 231 10.14 14.26 10.19
N ARG A 232 11.23 14.71 9.56
CA ARG A 232 11.20 15.49 8.33
C ARG A 232 11.57 14.59 7.15
N GLU A 233 10.81 14.64 6.06
CA GLU A 233 11.07 13.83 4.86
C GLU A 233 12.54 13.95 4.42
N ARG A 234 13.17 12.81 4.15
CA ARG A 234 14.55 12.76 3.65
C ARG A 234 14.62 13.50 2.31
N ASN A 235 15.61 14.37 2.15
CA ASN A 235 15.79 15.23 0.97
C ASN A 235 14.65 16.25 0.75
N ALA A 236 13.94 16.64 1.82
CA ALA A 236 12.91 17.68 1.78
C ALA A 236 13.34 18.92 0.98
N GLY A 237 12.44 19.37 0.11
CA GLY A 237 12.66 20.47 -0.83
C GLY A 237 12.12 20.17 -2.23
N PRO A 238 12.31 21.11 -3.19
CA PRO A 238 11.69 21.05 -4.51
C PRO A 238 12.04 19.81 -5.35
N GLN A 239 13.12 19.10 -5.01
CA GLN A 239 13.55 17.91 -5.74
C GLN A 239 12.63 16.70 -5.51
N ILE A 240 12.02 16.59 -4.34
CA ILE A 240 11.10 15.49 -4.02
C ILE A 240 9.63 15.93 -4.09
N ASP A 241 9.38 17.24 -3.95
CA ASP A 241 8.05 17.84 -4.10
C ASP A 241 8.18 19.34 -4.44
N GLU A 242 7.86 19.71 -5.67
CA GLU A 242 8.01 21.09 -6.16
C GLU A 242 6.93 22.07 -5.66
N HIS A 243 5.90 21.57 -5.00
CA HIS A 243 4.75 22.39 -4.57
C HIS A 243 4.62 22.48 -3.05
N MET A 244 4.99 21.43 -2.33
CA MET A 244 4.89 21.38 -0.87
C MET A 244 5.65 22.53 -0.21
N ARG A 245 5.02 23.15 0.81
CA ARG A 245 5.60 24.29 1.52
C ARG A 245 6.75 23.85 2.41
N ASP A 246 7.88 24.53 2.27
CA ASP A 246 9.08 24.31 3.08
C ASP A 246 9.45 25.48 4.02
N GLU A 247 8.73 26.60 3.92
CA GLU A 247 8.95 27.76 4.78
C GLU A 247 7.77 28.00 5.72
N ALA A 248 8.13 28.13 7.00
CA ALA A 248 7.27 28.47 8.10
C ALA A 248 7.10 29.99 8.21
N TYR A 249 6.02 30.58 7.71
CA TYR A 249 5.64 31.92 8.18
C TYR A 249 5.03 31.73 9.59
N TYR A 250 5.86 31.86 10.63
CA TYR A 250 5.54 31.77 12.07
C TYR A 250 5.20 30.39 12.69
N SER A 251 5.33 29.24 11.99
CA SER A 251 4.97 27.92 12.57
C SER A 251 5.92 26.77 12.21
N ILE A 252 6.34 25.97 13.20
CA ILE A 252 7.11 24.70 13.06
C ILE A 252 6.42 23.63 12.17
N LEU A 253 5.18 23.86 11.73
CA LEU A 253 4.41 22.95 10.88
C LEU A 253 4.66 23.26 9.39
N VAL A 254 5.55 22.49 8.78
CA VAL A 254 5.86 22.50 7.34
C VAL A 254 5.40 21.21 6.68
N GLY A 255 5.11 21.24 5.38
CA GLY A 255 4.49 20.12 4.67
C GLY A 255 5.33 18.83 4.70
N PHE A 256 6.65 18.98 4.68
CA PHE A 256 7.61 17.86 4.75
C PHE A 256 7.75 17.24 6.14
N ASN A 257 7.17 17.83 7.19
CA ASN A 257 7.21 17.26 8.53
C ASN A 257 6.01 16.32 8.70
N VAL A 258 6.33 15.06 8.98
CA VAL A 258 5.35 13.99 9.21
C VAL A 258 5.29 13.71 10.70
N LYS A 259 4.08 13.69 11.23
CA LYS A 259 3.78 13.34 12.62
C LYS A 259 2.67 12.30 12.67
N VAL A 260 2.83 11.26 13.48
CA VAL A 260 1.80 10.25 13.75
C VAL A 260 1.92 9.83 15.21
N PHE A 261 0.80 9.66 15.91
CA PHE A 261 0.80 9.22 17.30
C PHE A 261 -0.54 8.56 17.66
N VAL A 262 -0.52 7.76 18.73
CA VAL A 262 -1.73 7.15 19.30
C VAL A 262 -2.23 8.02 20.44
N ASP A 263 -3.46 8.50 20.35
CA ASP A 263 -4.12 9.21 21.44
C ASP A 263 -4.40 8.22 22.59
N ARG A 264 -3.95 8.56 23.81
CA ARG A 264 -3.98 7.63 24.95
C ARG A 264 -5.38 7.40 25.53
N ASN A 265 -6.27 8.37 25.33
CA ASN A 265 -7.63 8.30 25.84
C ASN A 265 -8.49 7.41 24.95
N THR A 266 -8.38 7.60 23.63
CA THR A 266 -9.23 6.96 22.61
C THR A 266 -8.59 5.74 21.97
N GLY A 267 -7.27 5.63 21.97
CA GLY A 267 -6.52 4.64 21.20
C GLY A 267 -6.42 4.96 19.70
N PHE A 268 -6.96 6.10 19.25
CA PHE A 268 -6.95 6.48 17.83
C PHE A 268 -5.56 6.86 17.33
N ILE A 269 -5.31 6.59 16.06
CA ILE A 269 -4.11 7.02 15.34
C ILE A 269 -4.37 8.40 14.73
N HIS A 270 -3.77 9.41 15.36
CA HIS A 270 -3.72 10.78 14.88
C HIS A 270 -2.45 10.99 14.06
N GLY A 271 -2.48 11.95 13.15
CA GLY A 271 -1.28 12.37 12.46
C GLY A 271 -1.53 13.38 11.38
N GLY A 272 -0.47 13.77 10.68
CA GLY A 272 -0.51 14.81 9.66
C GLY A 272 -0.55 16.23 10.24
N ASN A 273 -0.70 17.18 9.34
CA ASN A 273 -0.96 18.59 9.64
C ASN A 273 -1.69 19.22 8.42
N ARG A 274 -2.18 20.46 8.57
CA ARG A 274 -2.90 21.18 7.50
C ARG A 274 -2.12 21.36 6.18
N TRP A 275 -0.80 21.16 6.18
CA TRP A 275 0.09 21.39 5.05
C TRP A 275 0.59 20.09 4.40
N ASN A 276 0.12 18.92 4.85
CA ASN A 276 0.50 17.64 4.26
C ASN A 276 -0.69 16.80 3.78
N CYS A 277 -0.36 15.77 3.03
CA CYS A 277 -1.28 14.90 2.31
C CYS A 277 -1.10 13.44 2.72
N GLY A 278 -1.18 13.16 4.03
CA GLY A 278 -0.84 11.85 4.57
C GLY A 278 -1.80 10.71 4.19
N THR A 279 -2.98 11.00 3.65
CA THR A 279 -4.02 10.00 3.30
C THR A 279 -4.29 9.99 1.80
N TRP A 280 -4.99 8.97 1.28
CA TRP A 280 -5.28 8.80 -0.15
C TRP A 280 -5.95 9.98 -0.87
N MET A 281 -6.65 10.85 -0.15
CA MET A 281 -7.07 12.15 -0.69
C MET A 281 -5.88 13.13 -0.65
N ASP A 282 -4.88 12.92 -1.50
CA ASP A 282 -3.54 13.50 -1.36
C ASP A 282 -3.21 14.67 -2.30
N LYS A 283 -4.22 15.35 -2.85
CA LYS A 283 -3.97 16.41 -3.83
C LYS A 283 -3.31 17.63 -3.20
N MET A 284 -2.01 17.79 -3.44
CA MET A 284 -1.28 19.04 -3.19
C MET A 284 -1.61 20.08 -4.27
N GLY A 285 -2.00 21.28 -3.84
CA GLY A 285 -2.29 22.40 -4.75
C GLY A 285 -1.03 22.90 -5.46
N SER A 286 -1.17 23.25 -6.74
CA SER A 286 -0.03 23.54 -7.62
C SER A 286 -0.18 24.80 -8.48
N SER A 287 -1.32 25.50 -8.41
CA SER A 287 -1.60 26.64 -9.27
C SER A 287 -1.23 27.96 -8.60
N GLU A 288 -0.20 28.61 -9.12
CA GLU A 288 0.15 29.99 -8.72
C GLU A 288 -0.95 30.97 -9.10
N LYS A 289 -1.54 30.83 -10.30
CA LYS A 289 -2.60 31.72 -10.80
C LYS A 289 -3.85 31.67 -9.92
N ALA A 290 -4.16 30.51 -9.36
CA ALA A 290 -5.29 30.34 -8.45
C ALA A 290 -4.91 30.63 -6.99
N GLY A 291 -3.64 30.90 -6.69
CA GLY A 291 -3.16 31.17 -5.34
C GLY A 291 -3.13 29.96 -4.40
N ASN A 292 -3.22 28.73 -4.92
CA ASN A 292 -3.31 27.52 -4.10
C ASN A 292 -2.04 26.65 -4.10
N ARG A 293 -0.93 27.12 -4.68
CA ARG A 293 0.34 26.39 -4.69
C ARG A 293 0.78 26.08 -3.25
N GLY A 294 1.04 24.81 -2.98
CA GLY A 294 1.44 24.32 -1.66
C GLY A 294 0.32 24.26 -0.63
N GLU A 295 -0.93 24.43 -1.03
CA GLU A 295 -2.10 24.20 -0.16
C GLU A 295 -2.72 22.85 -0.50
N PRO A 296 -2.68 21.86 0.42
CA PRO A 296 -3.44 20.63 0.26
C PRO A 296 -4.92 20.94 0.03
N ALA A 297 -5.53 20.32 -0.97
CA ALA A 297 -6.96 20.44 -1.21
C ALA A 297 -7.78 19.73 -0.12
N THR A 298 -7.22 18.65 0.41
CA THR A 298 -7.89 17.75 1.35
C THR A 298 -6.90 17.29 2.43
N PRO A 299 -6.33 18.19 3.24
CA PRO A 299 -5.59 17.76 4.42
C PRO A 299 -6.57 16.98 5.30
N ARG A 300 -6.16 15.78 5.69
CA ARG A 300 -6.93 14.88 6.57
C ARG A 300 -6.03 14.53 7.75
N ASP A 301 -5.62 15.56 8.47
CA ASP A 301 -4.90 15.43 9.73
C ASP A 301 -5.84 15.09 10.88
N GLY A 302 -5.28 14.71 12.04
CA GLY A 302 -6.04 14.11 13.13
C GLY A 302 -6.33 12.62 12.89
N ALA A 303 -7.42 12.10 13.45
CA ALA A 303 -7.80 10.70 13.32
C ALA A 303 -8.67 10.47 12.09
N ALA A 304 -8.10 9.93 11.01
CA ALA A 304 -8.86 9.56 9.81
C ALA A 304 -9.63 8.25 10.02
N VAL A 305 -10.90 8.24 9.61
CA VAL A 305 -11.86 7.17 9.93
C VAL A 305 -11.39 5.78 9.48
N GLU A 306 -10.81 5.67 8.28
CA GLU A 306 -10.38 4.38 7.74
C GLU A 306 -9.19 3.80 8.51
N LEU A 307 -8.31 4.65 9.05
CA LEU A 307 -7.13 4.17 9.77
C LEU A 307 -7.50 3.54 11.11
N GLN A 308 -8.55 4.06 11.76
CA GLN A 308 -9.00 3.52 13.05
C GLN A 308 -9.57 2.12 12.88
N ALA A 309 -10.36 1.90 11.85
CA ALA A 309 -10.94 0.60 11.56
C ALA A 309 -9.90 -0.41 11.06
N LEU A 310 -8.99 0.01 10.18
CA LEU A 310 -7.86 -0.83 9.76
C LEU A 310 -7.00 -1.25 10.97
N ALA A 311 -6.69 -0.31 11.85
CA ALA A 311 -5.95 -0.59 13.07
C ALA A 311 -6.70 -1.54 14.00
N TYR A 312 -7.98 -1.29 14.26
CA TYR A 312 -8.83 -2.18 15.05
C TYR A 312 -8.79 -3.62 14.52
N THR A 313 -9.01 -3.81 13.22
CA THR A 313 -9.01 -5.14 12.59
C THR A 313 -7.65 -5.82 12.66
N VAL A 314 -6.55 -5.07 12.53
CA VAL A 314 -5.18 -5.59 12.68
C VAL A 314 -4.88 -5.98 14.13
N LEU A 315 -5.25 -5.13 15.10
CA LEU A 315 -5.02 -5.37 16.53
C LEU A 315 -5.81 -6.59 17.03
N CYS A 316 -7.05 -6.75 16.57
CA CYS A 316 -7.81 -7.97 16.83
C CYS A 316 -7.10 -9.22 16.29
N ALA A 317 -6.59 -9.17 15.05
CA ALA A 317 -5.86 -10.30 14.47
C ALA A 317 -4.55 -10.61 15.22
N MET A 318 -3.78 -9.58 15.60
CA MET A 318 -2.58 -9.74 16.43
C MET A 318 -2.92 -10.39 17.78
N SER A 319 -4.01 -9.97 18.42
CA SER A 319 -4.51 -10.57 19.66
C SER A 319 -4.89 -12.05 19.47
N GLU A 320 -5.60 -12.39 18.39
CA GLU A 320 -5.99 -13.76 18.04
C GLU A 320 -4.76 -14.64 17.78
N TRP A 321 -3.78 -14.15 17.01
CA TRP A 321 -2.55 -14.88 16.71
C TRP A 321 -1.70 -15.11 17.95
N SER A 322 -1.64 -14.14 18.86
CA SER A 322 -0.95 -14.25 20.14
C SER A 322 -1.62 -15.30 21.03
N ALA A 323 -2.95 -15.24 21.18
CA ALA A 323 -3.71 -16.22 21.96
C ALA A 323 -3.61 -17.65 21.40
N ALA A 324 -3.48 -17.79 20.07
CA ALA A 324 -3.26 -19.06 19.40
C ALA A 324 -1.80 -19.55 19.42
N GLY A 325 -0.86 -18.79 19.99
CA GLY A 325 0.57 -19.14 20.03
C GLY A 325 1.27 -19.08 18.66
N ILE A 326 0.67 -18.42 17.67
CA ILE A 326 1.25 -18.21 16.33
C ILE A 326 2.39 -17.19 16.40
N ILE A 327 2.20 -16.13 17.21
CA ILE A 327 3.17 -15.08 17.49
C ILE A 327 3.44 -15.03 19.00
N GLN A 328 4.62 -14.56 19.40
CA GLN A 328 4.99 -14.42 20.82
C GLN A 328 4.66 -13.03 21.38
N ASN A 329 4.60 -12.01 20.53
CA ASN A 329 4.32 -10.63 20.92
C ASN A 329 2.87 -10.51 21.41
N THR A 330 2.68 -9.83 22.55
CA THR A 330 1.36 -9.71 23.22
C THR A 330 0.81 -8.28 23.22
N GLY A 331 1.59 -7.30 22.78
CA GLY A 331 1.23 -5.89 22.81
C GLY A 331 2.36 -4.96 22.38
N VAL A 332 2.18 -3.69 22.69
CA VAL A 332 3.15 -2.59 22.51
C VAL A 332 3.52 -1.99 23.86
N SER A 333 4.73 -1.44 23.94
CA SER A 333 5.23 -0.76 25.12
C SER A 333 5.99 0.51 24.74
N ASN A 334 6.00 1.48 25.64
CA ASN A 334 6.95 2.60 25.65
C ASN A 334 7.50 2.78 27.08
N ASP A 335 8.28 3.83 27.32
CA ASP A 335 8.89 4.10 28.64
C ASP A 335 7.88 4.29 29.78
N THR A 336 6.61 4.56 29.47
CA THR A 336 5.57 4.97 30.44
C THR A 336 4.43 3.97 30.59
N GLU A 337 4.10 3.20 29.54
CA GLU A 337 2.94 2.31 29.54
C GLU A 337 3.09 1.15 28.56
N THR A 338 2.37 0.06 28.84
CA THR A 338 2.28 -1.14 28.01
C THR A 338 0.81 -1.45 27.76
N TRP A 339 0.42 -1.63 26.50
CA TRP A 339 -0.92 -2.06 26.12
C TRP A 339 -0.85 -3.41 25.41
N THR A 340 -1.69 -4.36 25.82
CA THR A 340 -1.90 -5.57 25.01
C THR A 340 -2.60 -5.23 23.69
N TRP A 341 -2.48 -6.10 22.70
CA TRP A 341 -3.21 -5.94 21.43
C TRP A 341 -4.72 -5.75 21.63
N SER A 342 -5.31 -6.56 22.53
CA SER A 342 -6.72 -6.49 22.90
C SER A 342 -7.10 -5.20 23.63
N GLN A 343 -6.24 -4.70 24.52
CA GLN A 343 -6.48 -3.43 25.22
C GLN A 343 -6.50 -2.25 24.25
N TRP A 344 -5.56 -2.22 23.29
CA TRP A 344 -5.55 -1.17 22.27
C TRP A 344 -6.80 -1.26 21.38
N ALA A 345 -7.16 -2.45 20.91
CA ALA A 345 -8.36 -2.65 20.10
C ALA A 345 -9.64 -2.21 20.84
N GLU A 346 -9.80 -2.56 22.12
CA GLU A 346 -10.98 -2.20 22.89
C GLU A 346 -11.07 -0.68 23.11
N LYS A 347 -9.96 0.00 23.36
CA LYS A 347 -9.94 1.48 23.44
C LYS A 347 -10.49 2.13 22.18
N ILE A 348 -10.03 1.70 21.00
CA ILE A 348 -10.54 2.22 19.71
C ILE A 348 -12.05 1.97 19.63
N LYS A 349 -12.49 0.74 19.89
CA LYS A 349 -13.90 0.33 19.78
C LYS A 349 -14.82 1.12 20.71
N GLU A 350 -14.46 1.26 21.99
CA GLU A 350 -15.26 1.99 22.99
C GLU A 350 -15.41 3.48 22.65
N ASN A 351 -14.41 4.06 21.97
CA ASN A 351 -14.39 5.47 21.64
C ASN A 351 -14.90 5.78 20.22
N PHE A 352 -14.91 4.81 19.30
CA PHE A 352 -15.18 5.05 17.88
C PHE A 352 -16.53 5.72 17.65
N GLU A 353 -17.62 5.12 18.13
CA GLU A 353 -18.97 5.63 17.88
C GLU A 353 -19.18 7.02 18.47
N ASN A 354 -18.78 7.23 19.72
CA ASN A 354 -18.95 8.51 20.42
C ASN A 354 -18.20 9.68 19.75
N ASN A 355 -17.07 9.40 19.10
CA ASN A 355 -16.25 10.44 18.48
C ASN A 355 -16.59 10.65 17.01
N PHE A 356 -16.84 9.57 16.25
CA PHE A 356 -17.08 9.62 14.81
C PHE A 356 -18.55 9.74 14.42
N TYR A 357 -19.51 9.27 15.21
CA TYR A 357 -20.93 9.33 14.82
C TYR A 357 -21.56 10.69 15.15
N VAL A 358 -22.21 11.28 14.16
CA VAL A 358 -22.99 12.52 14.29
C VAL A 358 -24.46 12.15 14.32
N GLY A 359 -25.03 11.95 15.52
CA GLY A 359 -26.44 11.62 15.70
C GLY A 359 -27.40 12.82 15.56
N GLU A 360 -28.71 12.57 15.70
CA GLU A 360 -29.76 13.60 15.55
C GLU A 360 -29.65 14.75 16.55
N ASN A 361 -29.15 14.47 17.75
CA ASN A 361 -28.99 15.47 18.81
C ASN A 361 -27.57 16.07 18.86
N HIS A 362 -26.70 15.74 17.90
CA HIS A 362 -25.34 16.27 17.86
C HIS A 362 -25.38 17.69 17.28
N ASP A 363 -25.17 18.68 18.14
CA ASP A 363 -25.09 20.09 17.75
C ASP A 363 -23.63 20.58 17.87
N GLY A 364 -23.18 21.34 16.87
CA GLY A 364 -21.82 21.88 16.84
C GLY A 364 -21.66 22.85 15.69
N GLN A 365 -20.76 23.82 15.85
CA GLN A 365 -20.53 24.90 14.87
C GLN A 365 -20.26 24.39 13.45
N TYR A 366 -19.63 23.22 13.35
CA TYR A 366 -19.18 22.64 12.10
C TYR A 366 -20.06 21.51 11.57
N VAL A 367 -21.12 21.13 12.30
CA VAL A 367 -22.02 20.04 11.88
C VAL A 367 -22.77 20.44 10.61
N ASN A 368 -22.40 19.84 9.48
CA ASN A 368 -23.07 20.07 8.20
C ASN A 368 -24.29 19.15 8.00
N ARG A 369 -24.16 17.87 8.36
CA ARG A 369 -25.22 16.86 8.25
C ARG A 369 -25.22 15.95 9.48
N LYS A 370 -26.41 15.46 9.86
CA LYS A 370 -26.64 14.49 10.94
C LYS A 370 -26.87 13.09 10.35
N ASN A 371 -26.83 12.07 11.21
CA ASN A 371 -26.89 10.65 10.86
C ASN A 371 -25.77 10.26 9.88
N MET A 372 -24.54 10.67 10.20
CA MET A 372 -23.36 10.37 9.40
C MET A 372 -22.16 10.01 10.28
N VAL A 373 -21.19 9.33 9.69
CA VAL A 373 -19.87 9.12 10.26
C VAL A 373 -18.96 10.25 9.78
N LYS A 374 -18.29 10.94 10.71
CA LYS A 374 -17.28 11.96 10.44
C LYS A 374 -16.15 11.39 9.57
N ASP A 375 -15.53 12.25 8.77
CA ASP A 375 -14.38 11.86 7.94
C ASP A 375 -13.09 11.76 8.76
N THR A 376 -12.95 12.68 9.71
CA THR A 376 -11.82 12.78 10.64
C THR A 376 -12.32 13.20 12.03
N VAL A 377 -11.49 13.03 13.06
CA VAL A 377 -11.68 13.61 14.40
C VAL A 377 -10.43 14.42 14.76
N ASP A 378 -10.66 15.63 15.29
CA ASP A 378 -9.64 16.58 15.71
C ASP A 378 -8.68 17.00 14.59
N SER A 379 -9.21 17.18 13.37
CA SER A 379 -8.44 17.83 12.30
C SER A 379 -8.19 19.30 12.62
N SER A 380 -7.07 19.84 12.13
CA SER A 380 -6.72 21.25 12.37
C SER A 380 -7.73 22.25 11.79
N LEU A 381 -8.48 21.83 10.76
CA LEU A 381 -9.56 22.61 10.16
C LEU A 381 -10.90 22.01 10.58
N GLY A 382 -11.36 22.19 11.82
CA GLY A 382 -12.48 21.43 12.41
C GLY A 382 -13.78 21.24 11.58
N TYR A 383 -14.04 22.03 10.54
CA TYR A 383 -15.11 21.73 9.57
C TYR A 383 -14.86 20.49 8.70
N THR A 384 -13.60 20.08 8.49
CA THR A 384 -13.24 18.90 7.69
C THR A 384 -13.64 17.59 8.37
N ASP A 385 -13.72 17.57 9.70
CA ASP A 385 -14.23 16.42 10.46
C ASP A 385 -15.67 16.06 10.06
N TYR A 386 -16.52 17.07 9.89
CA TYR A 386 -17.97 16.91 9.69
C TYR A 386 -18.39 16.82 8.21
N GLN A 387 -17.48 16.43 7.31
CA GLN A 387 -17.78 16.25 5.89
C GLN A 387 -18.24 14.83 5.57
N LEU A 388 -19.39 14.71 4.90
CA LEU A 388 -19.85 13.42 4.38
C LEU A 388 -18.97 13.01 3.19
N ARG A 389 -18.07 12.06 3.41
CA ARG A 389 -17.12 11.53 2.42
C ARG A 389 -17.19 10.01 2.36
N CYS A 390 -16.65 9.39 1.32
CA CYS A 390 -16.73 7.93 1.14
C CYS A 390 -15.78 7.13 2.04
N ASN A 391 -14.91 7.77 2.82
CA ASN A 391 -13.86 7.09 3.59
C ASN A 391 -14.38 6.15 4.67
N PHE A 392 -15.52 6.49 5.30
CA PHE A 392 -16.14 5.61 6.31
C PHE A 392 -16.58 4.27 5.71
N ALA A 393 -16.78 4.17 4.40
CA ALA A 393 -17.13 2.90 3.76
C ALA A 393 -16.01 1.86 3.89
N ILE A 394 -14.75 2.30 3.97
CA ILE A 394 -13.62 1.41 4.29
C ILE A 394 -13.80 0.88 5.71
N ALA A 395 -14.07 1.77 6.67
CA ALA A 395 -14.27 1.40 8.06
C ALA A 395 -15.44 0.42 8.28
N LEU A 396 -16.50 0.51 7.48
CA LEU A 396 -17.63 -0.42 7.54
C LEU A 396 -17.34 -1.79 6.88
N ALA A 397 -16.34 -1.87 6.01
CA ALA A 397 -16.03 -3.07 5.24
C ALA A 397 -14.90 -3.92 5.85
N THR A 398 -14.04 -3.29 6.67
CA THR A 398 -12.89 -3.89 7.37
C THR A 398 -13.30 -4.51 8.69
#